data_AF-A0AAP0ZM05-F1
#
_entry.id   AF-A0AAP0ZM05-F1
#
_cell.length_a   1.000
_cell.length_b   1.000
_cell.length_c   1.000
_cell.angle_alpha   90.00
_cell.angle_beta   90.00
_cell.angle_gamma   90.00
#
_symmetry.space_group_name_H-M   'P 1'
#
loop_
_entity.id
_entity.type
_entity.pdbx_description
1 polymer ?
#
loop_
_entity_poly.entity_id
_entity_poly.type
_entity_poly.pdbx_seq_one_letter_code
_entity_poly.pdbx_strand_id
1 'polypeptide(L)'
;MHFPSVIPDVPDPVENTLVATGSRIPCSGIWEPVDAPKPRKFSLFSKPDVPSGFLPYIAAMNYLHGGSAAPKASQEIEDDVLNIDVVWRLIWRDDRYEDGTIPEDEADYVFMKSEPPAVQQEAATDAARRQVSAMSGQRAPQAGRWLVMDDLNAAAQFNAGDELQLHEGRKVQWVLADH
;
A
#
# COMPACT_ATOMS: atom_id res chain seq x y z
N MET A 1 11.52 36.64 -18.32
CA MET A 1 11.51 35.31 -18.97
C MET A 1 11.07 35.48 -20.40
N HIS A 2 11.79 34.91 -21.37
CA HIS A 2 11.44 34.97 -22.79
C HIS A 2 10.89 33.59 -23.16
N PHE A 3 9.57 33.47 -23.24
CA PHE A 3 8.93 32.25 -23.73
C PHE A 3 8.78 32.33 -25.25
N PRO A 4 8.93 31.21 -25.96
CA PRO A 4 8.69 31.18 -27.40
C PRO A 4 7.22 31.54 -27.69
N SER A 5 6.99 32.28 -28.75
CA SER A 5 5.65 32.65 -29.23
C SER A 5 4.89 31.47 -29.85
N VAL A 6 5.59 30.37 -30.15
CA VAL A 6 5.03 29.12 -30.64
C VAL A 6 5.62 27.97 -29.84
N ILE A 7 4.75 27.17 -29.22
CA ILE A 7 5.12 25.91 -28.58
C ILE A 7 4.72 24.81 -29.56
N PRO A 8 5.65 23.95 -30.02
CA PRO A 8 5.31 22.83 -30.89
C PRO A 8 4.38 21.85 -30.16
N ASP A 9 3.51 21.18 -30.90
CA ASP A 9 2.68 20.11 -30.35
C ASP A 9 3.56 18.98 -29.79
N VAL A 10 3.09 18.34 -28.72
CA VAL A 10 3.76 17.16 -28.16
C VAL A 10 3.64 16.02 -29.18
N PRO A 11 4.77 15.47 -29.67
CA PRO A 11 4.71 14.39 -30.64
C PRO A 11 4.14 13.12 -30.03
N ASP A 12 3.37 12.36 -30.81
CA ASP A 12 2.94 11.03 -30.41
C ASP A 12 4.15 10.09 -30.24
N PRO A 13 4.17 9.25 -29.19
CA PRO A 13 5.24 8.27 -29.02
C PRO A 13 5.17 7.21 -30.14
N VAL A 14 6.34 6.90 -30.71
CA VAL A 14 6.47 5.82 -31.72
C VAL A 14 6.10 4.46 -31.12
N GLU A 15 6.42 4.26 -29.84
CA GLU A 15 6.07 3.07 -29.07
C GLU A 15 5.42 3.46 -27.74
N ASN A 16 4.23 2.92 -27.47
CA ASN A 16 3.51 3.16 -26.22
C ASN A 16 4.03 2.22 -25.11
N THR A 17 4.46 2.78 -23.97
CA THR A 17 4.62 2.00 -22.73
C THR A 17 3.31 2.01 -21.96
N LEU A 18 2.61 0.88 -21.93
CA LEU A 18 1.28 0.75 -21.33
C LEU A 18 1.28 -0.11 -20.06
N VAL A 19 0.62 0.37 -19.00
CA VAL A 19 0.50 -0.32 -17.72
C VAL A 19 -0.94 -0.28 -17.23
N ALA A 20 -1.57 -1.43 -17.04
CA ALA A 20 -2.91 -1.47 -16.49
C ALA A 20 -2.93 -1.25 -14.97
N THR A 21 -4.03 -0.68 -14.47
CA THR A 21 -4.31 -0.54 -13.04
C THR A 21 -3.98 -1.82 -12.26
N GLY A 22 -3.32 -1.66 -11.10
CA GLY A 22 -2.84 -2.73 -10.24
C GLY A 22 -1.51 -3.38 -10.68
N SER A 23 -1.06 -3.15 -11.92
CA SER A 23 0.24 -3.65 -12.39
C SER A 23 1.37 -2.77 -11.86
N ARG A 24 2.58 -3.33 -11.77
CA ARG A 24 3.74 -2.59 -11.26
C ARG A 24 4.22 -1.56 -12.29
N ILE A 25 4.40 -0.32 -11.85
CA ILE A 25 4.95 0.77 -12.67
C ILE A 25 6.44 0.50 -12.92
N PRO A 26 6.91 0.49 -14.18
CA PRO A 26 8.30 0.14 -14.49
C PRO A 26 9.31 1.24 -14.21
N CYS A 27 8.89 2.52 -14.26
CA CYS A 27 9.76 3.67 -14.02
C CYS A 27 8.95 4.85 -13.46
N SER A 28 9.64 5.73 -12.72
CA SER A 28 9.04 6.98 -12.28
C SER A 28 8.82 7.92 -13.46
N GLY A 29 7.76 8.71 -13.43
CA GLY A 29 7.49 9.67 -14.50
C GLY A 29 6.06 10.17 -14.53
N ILE A 30 5.72 10.89 -15.58
CA ILE A 30 4.37 11.37 -15.86
C ILE A 30 3.68 10.36 -16.76
N TRP A 31 2.54 9.87 -16.29
CA TRP A 31 1.70 8.90 -16.98
C TRP A 31 0.31 9.47 -17.19
N GLU A 32 -0.32 9.16 -18.31
CA GLU A 32 -1.71 9.51 -18.59
C GLU A 32 -2.60 8.27 -18.78
N PRO A 33 -3.86 8.34 -18.35
CA PRO A 33 -4.82 7.28 -18.59
C PRO A 33 -5.35 7.37 -20.03
N VAL A 34 -5.25 6.27 -20.77
CA VAL A 34 -5.68 6.17 -22.17
C VAL A 34 -6.75 5.13 -22.40
N ASP A 35 -7.55 5.33 -23.45
CA ASP A 35 -8.50 4.35 -23.96
C ASP A 35 -7.75 3.25 -24.72
N ALA A 36 -7.22 2.27 -23.98
CA ALA A 36 -6.53 1.11 -24.53
C ALA A 36 -7.13 -0.21 -24.01
N PRO A 37 -6.99 -1.31 -24.77
CA PRO A 37 -7.49 -2.62 -24.34
C PRO A 37 -6.90 -3.01 -22.98
N LYS A 38 -7.77 -3.26 -22.00
CA LYS A 38 -7.34 -3.75 -20.69
C LYS A 38 -6.78 -5.18 -20.83
N PRO A 39 -5.61 -5.49 -20.25
CA PRO A 39 -5.02 -6.81 -20.36
C PRO A 39 -5.96 -7.86 -19.77
N ARG A 40 -6.26 -8.92 -20.53
CA ARG A 40 -7.10 -10.03 -20.08
C ARG A 40 -6.31 -10.87 -19.08
N LYS A 41 -6.86 -11.09 -17.88
CA LYS A 41 -6.22 -11.81 -16.75
C LYS A 41 -5.91 -13.31 -17.02
N PHE A 42 -6.11 -13.84 -18.24
CA PHE A 42 -6.05 -15.28 -18.55
C PHE A 42 -5.49 -15.66 -19.93
N SER A 43 -4.73 -14.81 -20.62
CA SER A 43 -4.16 -15.21 -21.92
C SER A 43 -2.80 -15.90 -21.74
N LEU A 44 -2.77 -17.23 -21.86
CA LEU A 44 -1.53 -18.05 -21.92
C LEU A 44 -0.90 -18.07 -23.33
N PHE A 45 -1.56 -17.51 -24.34
CA PHE A 45 -1.13 -17.57 -25.73
C PHE A 45 -1.39 -16.25 -26.43
N SER A 46 -0.43 -15.33 -26.32
CA SER A 46 -0.14 -14.16 -27.17
C SER A 46 0.24 -12.99 -26.29
N LYS A 47 1.37 -12.34 -26.61
CA LYS A 47 1.60 -10.96 -26.17
C LYS A 47 0.43 -10.14 -26.72
N PRO A 48 -0.35 -9.43 -25.87
CA PRO A 48 -1.37 -8.53 -26.40
C PRO A 48 -0.66 -7.56 -27.34
N ASP A 49 -1.18 -7.41 -28.55
CA ASP A 49 -0.68 -6.44 -29.51
C ASP A 49 -0.78 -5.07 -28.83
N VAL A 50 0.37 -4.43 -28.58
CA VAL A 50 0.38 -3.12 -27.93
C VAL A 50 -0.07 -2.13 -29.00
N PRO A 51 -1.21 -1.42 -28.81
CA PRO A 51 -1.66 -0.46 -29.77
C PRO A 51 -0.55 0.56 -30.05
N SER A 52 -0.20 0.73 -31.33
CA SER A 52 0.72 1.77 -31.78
C SER A 52 -0.07 3.02 -32.19
N GLY A 53 0.56 4.19 -32.03
CA GLY A 53 -0.04 5.47 -32.39
C GLY A 53 -0.91 6.10 -31.28
N PHE A 54 -1.71 7.08 -31.69
CA PHE A 54 -2.53 7.91 -30.81
C PHE A 54 -3.59 7.07 -30.06
N LEU A 55 -3.62 7.23 -28.75
CA LEU A 55 -4.67 6.69 -27.88
C LEU A 55 -5.33 7.87 -27.17
N PRO A 56 -6.67 8.02 -27.25
CA PRO A 56 -7.37 9.09 -26.54
C PRO A 56 -7.12 9.03 -25.04
N TYR A 57 -6.79 10.16 -24.42
CA TYR A 57 -6.71 10.25 -22.97
C TYR A 57 -8.13 10.34 -22.38
N ILE A 58 -8.35 9.70 -21.24
CA ILE A 58 -9.68 9.53 -20.63
C ILE A 58 -9.80 10.12 -19.22
N ALA A 59 -8.71 10.65 -18.67
CA ALA A 59 -8.66 11.29 -17.37
C ALA A 59 -7.32 12.08 -17.21
N ALA A 60 -7.11 12.68 -16.05
CA ALA A 60 -5.92 13.50 -15.78
C ALA A 60 -4.63 12.67 -15.70
N MET A 61 -3.53 13.24 -16.19
CA MET A 61 -2.19 12.69 -16.02
C MET A 61 -1.74 12.76 -14.55
N ASN A 62 -0.86 11.84 -14.15
CA ASN A 62 -0.34 11.75 -12.80
C ASN A 62 1.15 11.40 -12.81
N TYR A 63 1.88 11.86 -11.80
CA TYR A 63 3.24 11.38 -11.55
C TYR A 63 3.15 10.04 -10.80
N LEU A 64 3.64 8.96 -11.42
CA LEU A 64 3.63 7.63 -10.82
C LEU A 64 5.06 7.22 -10.46
N HIS A 65 5.24 6.70 -9.26
CA HIS A 65 6.54 6.24 -8.78
C HIS A 65 6.86 4.82 -9.25
N GLY A 66 8.09 4.63 -9.74
CA GLY A 66 8.61 3.33 -10.13
C GLY A 66 8.45 2.27 -9.03
N GLY A 67 7.98 1.09 -9.42
CA GLY A 67 7.80 -0.03 -8.52
C GLY A 67 6.51 -0.03 -7.71
N SER A 68 5.72 1.05 -7.71
CA SER A 68 4.39 1.10 -7.09
C SER A 68 3.33 0.40 -7.96
N ALA A 69 2.19 0.04 -7.37
CA ALA A 69 1.06 -0.46 -8.14
C ALA A 69 0.36 0.71 -8.85
N ALA A 70 0.09 0.57 -10.15
CA ALA A 70 -0.60 1.57 -10.93
C ALA A 70 -1.99 1.86 -10.32
N PRO A 71 -2.31 3.12 -9.98
CA PRO A 71 -3.56 3.45 -9.31
C PRO A 71 -4.75 3.41 -10.28
N LYS A 72 -5.97 3.45 -9.72
CA LYS A 72 -7.18 3.81 -10.48
C LYS A 72 -7.13 5.30 -10.84
N ALA A 73 -7.76 5.70 -11.94
CA ALA A 73 -7.94 7.11 -12.24
C ALA A 73 -9.22 7.63 -11.58
N SER A 74 -9.12 8.80 -10.95
CA SER A 74 -10.27 9.50 -10.39
C SER A 74 -10.90 10.41 -11.46
N GLN A 75 -12.23 10.37 -11.55
CA GLN A 75 -13.04 11.26 -12.38
C GLN A 75 -14.07 11.92 -11.48
N GLU A 76 -13.99 13.24 -11.38
CA GLU A 76 -15.01 14.04 -10.69
C GLU A 76 -16.24 14.18 -11.59
N ILE A 77 -17.40 13.80 -11.06
CA ILE A 77 -18.71 14.08 -11.62
C ILE A 77 -19.46 15.00 -10.67
N GLU A 78 -20.60 15.55 -11.10
CA GLU A 78 -21.31 16.64 -10.40
C GLU A 78 -21.49 16.41 -8.87
N ASP A 79 -21.79 15.16 -8.47
CA ASP A 79 -22.04 14.79 -7.07
C ASP A 79 -21.14 13.65 -6.54
N ASP A 80 -20.12 13.20 -7.27
CA ASP A 80 -19.32 12.02 -6.87
C ASP A 80 -17.90 11.99 -7.49
N VAL A 81 -17.04 11.10 -6.97
CA VAL A 81 -15.72 10.80 -7.51
C VAL A 81 -15.64 9.33 -7.88
N LEU A 82 -15.64 9.05 -9.19
CA LEU A 82 -15.51 7.70 -9.72
C LEU A 82 -14.03 7.31 -9.81
N ASN A 83 -13.68 6.17 -9.23
CA ASN A 83 -12.34 5.58 -9.34
C ASN A 83 -12.39 4.37 -10.30
N ILE A 84 -11.92 4.57 -11.52
CA ILE A 84 -12.03 3.59 -12.61
C ILE A 84 -10.70 2.91 -12.91
N ASP A 85 -10.77 1.64 -13.33
CA ASP A 85 -9.62 0.93 -13.87
C ASP A 85 -9.28 1.50 -15.25
N VAL A 86 -8.02 1.89 -15.43
CA VAL A 86 -7.46 2.48 -16.65
C VAL A 86 -6.19 1.75 -17.10
N VAL A 87 -5.77 2.05 -18.33
CA VAL A 87 -4.42 1.76 -18.82
C VAL A 87 -3.65 3.08 -18.81
N TRP A 88 -2.50 3.09 -18.14
CA TRP A 88 -1.58 4.22 -18.06
C TRP A 88 -0.56 4.15 -19.20
N ARG A 89 -0.41 5.24 -19.95
CA ARG A 89 0.64 5.46 -20.94
C ARG A 89 1.72 6.37 -20.37
N LEU A 90 2.99 6.01 -20.52
CA LEU A 90 4.11 6.87 -20.17
C LEU A 90 4.21 8.03 -21.17
N ILE A 91 4.20 9.27 -20.69
CA ILE A 91 4.45 10.47 -21.49
C ILE A 91 5.89 10.95 -21.30
N TRP A 92 6.39 10.90 -20.05
CA TRP A 92 7.72 11.36 -19.71
C TRP A 92 8.30 10.50 -18.59
N ARG A 93 9.52 9.98 -18.79
CA ARG A 93 10.27 9.26 -17.75
C ARG A 93 11.08 10.25 -16.92
N ASP A 94 11.03 10.11 -15.61
CA ASP A 94 11.92 10.84 -14.70
C ASP A 94 13.18 10.01 -14.41
N ASP A 95 14.26 10.33 -15.11
CA ASP A 95 15.57 9.69 -14.98
C ASP A 95 16.58 10.52 -14.16
N ARG A 96 16.18 11.70 -13.67
CA ARG A 96 17.08 12.70 -13.04
C ARG A 96 17.79 12.19 -11.78
N TYR A 97 17.19 11.22 -11.08
CA TYR A 97 17.71 10.68 -9.82
C TYR A 97 18.27 9.25 -9.97
N GLU A 98 18.34 8.70 -11.19
CA GLU A 98 18.79 7.32 -11.40
C GLU A 98 20.27 7.11 -11.01
N ASP A 99 21.09 8.16 -11.09
CA ASP A 99 22.51 8.14 -10.69
C ASP A 99 22.74 8.44 -9.18
N GLY A 100 21.66 8.68 -8.43
CA GLY A 100 21.71 9.01 -7.01
C GLY A 100 22.11 10.45 -6.69
N THR A 101 22.26 11.32 -7.69
CA THR A 101 22.53 12.74 -7.48
C THR A 101 21.23 13.53 -7.29
N ILE A 102 21.33 14.61 -6.51
CA ILE A 102 20.23 15.58 -6.33
C ILE A 102 20.64 16.83 -7.11
N PRO A 103 19.79 17.38 -8.00
CA PRO A 103 20.07 18.64 -8.69
C PRO A 103 20.37 19.77 -7.71
N GLU A 104 21.26 20.70 -8.08
CA GLU A 104 21.65 21.84 -7.22
C GLU A 104 20.43 22.64 -6.75
N ASP A 105 19.48 22.89 -7.66
CA ASP A 105 18.23 23.59 -7.36
C ASP A 105 17.35 22.89 -6.31
N GLU A 106 17.58 21.59 -6.08
CA GLU A 106 16.85 20.76 -5.12
C GLU A 106 17.70 20.40 -3.89
N ALA A 107 18.96 20.86 -3.82
CA ALA A 107 19.90 20.49 -2.76
C ALA A 107 19.46 20.94 -1.36
N ASP A 108 18.72 22.04 -1.30
CA ASP A 108 18.18 22.62 -0.06
C ASP A 108 16.79 22.05 0.32
N TYR A 109 16.24 21.12 -0.46
CA TYR A 109 14.95 20.51 -0.13
C TYR A 109 15.07 19.63 1.10
N VAL A 110 14.32 19.98 2.15
CA VAL A 110 14.25 19.22 3.39
C VAL A 110 13.01 18.34 3.38
N PHE A 111 13.21 17.03 3.22
CA PHE A 111 12.14 16.05 3.43
C PHE A 111 12.03 15.73 4.91
N MET A 112 10.94 16.14 5.54
CA MET A 112 10.62 15.64 6.87
C MET A 112 10.29 14.16 6.74
N LYS A 113 10.99 13.32 7.51
CA LYS A 113 10.53 11.93 7.69
C LYS A 113 9.13 12.04 8.26
N SER A 114 8.13 11.52 7.55
CA SER A 114 6.84 11.25 8.15
C SER A 114 7.14 10.50 9.44
N GLU A 115 6.65 11.01 10.57
CA GLU A 115 6.58 10.16 11.75
C GLU A 115 5.91 8.87 11.29
N PRO A 116 6.46 7.68 11.62
CA PRO A 116 5.73 6.45 11.36
C PRO A 116 4.32 6.69 11.88
N PRO A 117 3.26 6.40 11.08
CA PRO A 117 1.90 6.64 11.53
C PRO A 117 1.83 6.09 12.94
N ALA A 118 1.43 6.94 13.90
CA ALA A 118 1.30 6.53 15.28
C ALA A 118 0.68 5.16 15.21
N VAL A 119 1.43 4.12 15.65
CA VAL A 119 0.98 2.74 15.54
C VAL A 119 -0.46 2.82 15.98
N GLN A 120 -1.38 2.54 15.06
CA GLN A 120 -2.76 2.36 15.44
C GLN A 120 -2.66 1.11 16.30
N GLN A 121 -2.34 1.31 17.59
CA GLN A 121 -3.03 0.62 18.64
C GLN A 121 -4.46 0.84 18.24
N GLU A 122 -5.01 -0.14 17.50
CA GLU A 122 -6.43 -0.40 17.39
C GLU A 122 -6.99 0.13 18.69
N ALA A 123 -7.87 1.13 18.60
CA ALA A 123 -8.43 1.79 19.76
C ALA A 123 -9.00 0.69 20.64
N ALA A 124 -8.16 0.22 21.55
CA ALA A 124 -8.45 -0.68 22.61
C ALA A 124 -9.43 0.16 23.39
N THR A 125 -10.70 -0.14 23.17
CA THR A 125 -11.78 0.31 24.03
C THR A 125 -11.24 0.25 25.45
N ASP A 126 -11.48 1.27 26.26
CA ASP A 126 -10.93 1.37 27.62
C ASP A 126 -11.22 0.12 28.51
N ALA A 127 -12.03 -0.82 28.04
CA ALA A 127 -12.20 -2.17 28.58
C ALA A 127 -10.93 -3.07 28.46
N ALA A 128 -10.10 -2.94 27.43
CA ALA A 128 -8.91 -3.76 27.24
C ALA A 128 -7.68 -3.29 28.05
N ARG A 129 -7.75 -2.13 28.73
CA ARG A 129 -6.64 -1.59 29.54
C ARG A 129 -6.45 -2.25 30.91
N ARG A 130 -7.21 -3.30 31.25
CA ARG A 130 -7.05 -4.02 32.54
C ARG A 130 -6.98 -5.53 32.44
N GLN A 131 -7.02 -6.09 31.23
CA GLN A 131 -7.00 -7.54 31.09
C GLN A 131 -5.56 -8.05 31.20
N VAL A 132 -5.25 -8.70 32.32
CA VAL A 132 -3.93 -9.27 32.57
C VAL A 132 -3.75 -10.49 31.67
N SER A 133 -2.74 -10.50 30.81
CA SER A 133 -2.43 -11.64 29.93
C SER A 133 -0.94 -11.99 29.95
N ALA A 134 -0.61 -13.25 29.66
CA ALA A 134 0.76 -13.77 29.61
C ALA A 134 0.84 -15.04 28.75
N MET A 135 2.01 -15.33 28.18
CA MET A 135 2.22 -16.47 27.27
C MET A 135 2.60 -17.75 28.02
N SER A 136 2.27 -18.94 27.50
CA SER A 136 2.82 -20.20 28.00
C SER A 136 4.36 -20.17 28.14
N GLY A 137 4.87 -20.66 29.27
CA GLY A 137 6.27 -20.61 29.67
C GLY A 137 6.66 -19.33 30.44
N GLN A 138 5.80 -18.31 30.48
CA GLN A 138 5.99 -17.16 31.36
C GLN A 138 5.41 -17.43 32.74
N ARG A 139 5.94 -16.74 33.76
CA ARG A 139 5.38 -16.78 35.11
C ARG A 139 4.10 -15.97 35.17
N ALA A 140 3.06 -16.51 35.79
CA ALA A 140 1.80 -15.83 36.00
C ALA A 140 2.01 -14.59 36.87
N PRO A 141 1.72 -13.37 36.38
CA PRO A 141 1.92 -12.14 37.15
C PRO A 141 0.94 -12.03 38.33
N GLN A 142 -0.20 -12.72 38.27
CA GLN A 142 -1.23 -12.72 39.31
C GLN A 142 -1.79 -14.13 39.52
N ALA A 143 -2.18 -14.40 40.76
CA ALA A 143 -2.92 -15.61 41.08
C ALA A 143 -4.36 -15.49 40.57
N GLY A 144 -4.93 -16.57 40.07
CA GLY A 144 -6.32 -16.59 39.65
C GLY A 144 -6.63 -17.65 38.62
N ARG A 145 -7.83 -17.57 38.05
CA ARG A 145 -8.28 -18.42 36.96
C ARG A 145 -7.86 -17.78 35.64
N TRP A 146 -7.05 -18.50 34.88
CA TRP A 146 -6.59 -18.07 33.57
C TRP A 146 -7.29 -18.88 32.48
N LEU A 147 -7.68 -18.21 31.40
CA LEU A 147 -8.34 -18.78 30.23
C LEU A 147 -7.37 -18.76 29.05
N VAL A 148 -7.45 -19.76 28.17
CA VAL A 148 -6.73 -19.74 26.90
C VAL A 148 -7.47 -18.80 25.95
N MET A 149 -6.78 -17.81 25.37
CA MET A 149 -7.40 -16.79 24.51
C MET A 149 -8.14 -17.40 23.30
N ASP A 150 -7.56 -18.44 22.71
CA ASP A 150 -8.12 -19.11 21.52
C ASP A 150 -9.15 -20.21 21.86
N ASP A 151 -9.26 -20.60 23.13
CA ASP A 151 -10.27 -21.52 23.65
C ASP A 151 -10.68 -21.12 25.08
N LEU A 152 -11.66 -20.23 25.18
CA LEU A 152 -12.13 -19.71 26.47
C LEU A 152 -12.81 -20.78 27.36
N ASN A 153 -13.06 -21.99 26.85
CA ASN A 153 -13.52 -23.11 27.67
C ASN A 153 -12.35 -23.80 28.40
N ALA A 154 -11.13 -23.68 27.87
CA ALA A 154 -9.93 -24.16 28.52
C ALA A 154 -9.46 -23.16 29.58
N ALA A 155 -9.50 -23.59 30.85
CA ALA A 155 -9.12 -22.78 31.98
C ALA A 155 -8.20 -23.55 32.94
N ALA A 156 -7.29 -22.82 33.58
CA ALA A 156 -6.44 -23.36 34.64
C ALA A 156 -6.26 -22.34 35.77
N GLN A 157 -6.08 -22.84 36.99
CA GLN A 157 -5.82 -22.02 38.17
C GLN A 157 -4.31 -21.93 38.38
N PHE A 158 -3.78 -20.71 38.49
CA PHE A 158 -2.36 -20.46 38.77
C PHE A 158 -2.20 -19.55 39.98
N ASN A 159 -1.11 -19.73 40.73
CA ASN A 159 -0.65 -18.74 41.70
C ASN A 159 0.29 -17.73 41.03
N ALA A 160 0.45 -16.57 41.66
CA ALA A 160 1.43 -15.59 41.20
C ALA A 160 2.84 -16.22 41.25
N GLY A 161 3.55 -16.18 40.12
CA GLY A 161 4.87 -16.76 39.95
C GLY A 161 4.88 -18.17 39.33
N ASP A 162 3.74 -18.87 39.24
CA ASP A 162 3.66 -20.20 38.62
C ASP A 162 3.92 -20.12 37.11
N GLU A 163 4.55 -21.14 36.53
CA GLU A 163 4.78 -21.18 35.08
C GLU A 163 3.50 -21.56 34.34
N LEU A 164 3.11 -20.74 33.36
CA LEU A 164 1.92 -20.96 32.53
C LEU A 164 2.16 -22.13 31.58
N GLN A 165 1.29 -23.14 31.65
CA GLN A 165 1.48 -24.38 30.89
C GLN A 165 1.16 -24.20 29.40
N LEU A 166 1.68 -25.13 28.59
CA LEU A 166 1.26 -25.30 27.21
C LEU A 166 -0.18 -25.82 27.17
N HIS A 167 -0.94 -25.40 26.16
CA HIS A 167 -2.26 -25.96 25.87
C HIS A 167 -2.16 -26.83 24.62
N GLU A 168 -2.53 -28.10 24.73
CA GLU A 168 -2.38 -29.11 23.65
C GLU A 168 -0.96 -29.17 23.05
N GLY A 169 0.06 -28.97 23.90
CA GLY A 169 1.47 -28.96 23.47
C GLY A 169 1.90 -27.70 22.71
N ARG A 170 1.04 -26.69 22.59
CA ARG A 170 1.32 -25.42 21.93
C ARG A 170 1.45 -24.29 22.94
N LYS A 171 2.28 -23.29 22.58
CA LYS A 171 2.31 -22.03 23.32
C LYS A 171 1.05 -21.25 22.98
N VAL A 172 0.32 -20.84 24.01
CA VAL A 172 -0.91 -20.07 23.88
C VAL A 172 -0.84 -18.84 24.76
N GLN A 173 -1.63 -17.83 24.41
CA GLN A 173 -1.84 -16.68 25.27
C GLN A 173 -2.88 -17.02 26.32
N TRP A 174 -2.49 -16.89 27.59
CA TRP A 174 -3.36 -16.99 28.73
C TRP A 174 -3.85 -15.61 29.14
N VAL A 175 -5.10 -15.54 29.57
CA VAL A 175 -5.76 -14.31 29.98
C VAL A 175 -6.42 -14.53 31.33
N LEU A 176 -6.12 -13.69 32.31
CA LEU A 176 -6.76 -13.75 33.62
C LEU A 176 -8.26 -13.44 33.45
N ALA A 177 -9.10 -14.35 33.91
CA ALA A 177 -10.54 -14.10 33.95
C ALA A 177 -10.81 -12.96 34.93
N ASP A 178 -11.54 -11.93 34.49
CA ASP A 178 -12.04 -10.90 35.39
C ASP A 178 -12.96 -11.54 36.44
N HIS A 179 -12.83 -11.08 37.68
CA HIS A 179 -13.67 -11.52 38.81
C HIS A 179 -15.13 -11.07 38.65
#